data_AF-A0A1R3JIV3-F1
#
_entry.id   AF-A0A1R3JIV3-F1
#
_cell.length_a   1.000
_cell.length_b   1.000
_cell.length_c   1.000
_cell.angle_alpha   90.00
_cell.angle_beta   90.00
_cell.angle_gamma   90.00
#
_symmetry.space_group_name_H-M   'P 1'
#
loop_
_entity.id
_entity.type
_entity.pdbx_description
1 polymer ?
#
loop_
_entity_poly.entity_id
_entity_poly.type
_entity_poly.pdbx_seq_one_letter_code
_entity_poly.pdbx_strand_id
1 'polypeptide(L)'
;MGSSWGGSMFILVVILVGVLEVPMARGDMSPSQCKEEQRLIVNACKPVIFGLSPSAACCQRVRVMHAECVCPAVTPKLAALIGVQRTIKQIEGCGRTVPHNFKCGSITTP
;
A
#
# COMPACT_ATOMS: atom_id res chain seq x y z
N MET A 1 -11.34 5.65 57.65
CA MET A 1 -11.89 5.69 56.27
C MET A 1 -11.18 6.78 55.49
N GLY A 2 -10.07 6.44 54.81
CA GLY A 2 -9.35 7.39 53.94
C GLY A 2 -9.87 7.24 52.52
N SER A 3 -10.46 8.32 51.99
CA SER A 3 -11.11 8.38 50.69
C SER A 3 -10.14 8.04 49.56
N SER A 4 -10.40 6.91 48.89
CA SER A 4 -9.77 6.49 47.64
C SER A 4 -10.28 7.38 46.48
N TRP A 5 -9.89 8.66 46.47
CA TRP A 5 -10.18 9.60 45.38
C TRP A 5 -9.11 9.60 44.27
N GLY A 6 -7.90 9.11 44.57
CA GLY A 6 -6.82 9.02 43.58
C GLY A 6 -7.13 8.02 42.47
N GLY A 7 -7.50 6.78 42.82
CA GLY A 7 -7.72 5.72 41.82
C GLY A 7 -8.84 6.04 40.81
N SER A 8 -9.93 6.67 41.27
CA SER A 8 -11.05 7.03 40.40
C SER A 8 -10.67 8.09 39.35
N MET A 9 -9.84 9.07 39.74
CA MET A 9 -9.42 10.14 38.83
C MET A 9 -8.43 9.65 37.77
N PHE A 10 -7.51 8.76 38.12
CA PHE A 10 -6.58 8.16 37.16
C PHE A 10 -7.30 7.24 36.16
N ILE A 11 -8.31 6.48 36.59
CA ILE A 11 -9.12 5.63 35.71
C ILE A 11 -9.89 6.47 34.69
N LEU A 12 -10.47 7.60 35.11
CA LEU A 12 -11.19 8.52 34.21
C LEU A 12 -10.27 9.12 33.14
N VAL A 13 -9.03 9.47 33.49
CA VAL A 13 -8.04 10.01 32.54
C VAL A 13 -7.61 8.94 31.51
N VAL A 14 -7.40 7.69 31.93
CA VAL A 14 -7.02 6.60 31.02
C VAL A 14 -8.17 6.25 30.06
N ILE A 15 -9.42 6.30 30.53
CA ILE A 15 -10.60 6.10 29.68
C ILE A 15 -10.75 7.24 28.65
N LEU A 16 -10.51 8.49 29.05
CA LEU A 16 -10.55 9.64 28.13
C LEU A 16 -9.45 9.58 27.04
N VAL A 17 -8.28 9.03 27.37
CA VAL A 17 -7.17 8.88 26.41
C VAL A 17 -7.33 7.63 25.54
N GLY A 18 -7.93 6.55 26.05
CA GLY A 18 -8.12 5.29 25.33
C GLY A 18 -9.22 5.30 24.26
N VAL A 19 -10.09 6.33 24.25
CA VAL A 19 -11.17 6.53 23.26
C VAL A 19 -10.74 7.47 22.13
N LEU A 20 -9.49 7.94 22.13
CA LEU A 20 -8.86 8.37 20.89
C LEU A 20 -8.64 7.12 20.02
N GLU A 21 -9.72 6.71 19.37
CA GLU A 21 -9.69 6.14 18.03
C GLU A 21 -8.80 7.09 17.23
N VAL A 22 -7.49 6.83 17.22
CA VAL A 22 -6.60 7.40 16.22
C VAL A 22 -7.23 6.91 14.93
N PRO A 23 -7.89 7.78 14.13
CA PRO A 23 -8.22 7.35 12.80
C PRO A 23 -6.86 7.05 12.22
N MET A 24 -6.61 5.78 11.94
CA MET A 24 -5.43 5.39 11.19
C MET A 24 -5.61 6.14 9.89
N ALA A 25 -4.98 7.31 9.82
CA ALA A 25 -5.07 8.17 8.69
C ALA A 25 -4.52 7.30 7.57
N ARG A 26 -5.42 6.80 6.72
CA ARG A 26 -5.06 6.60 5.33
C ARG A 26 -4.65 7.99 4.93
N GLY A 27 -3.35 8.26 4.98
CA GLY A 27 -2.82 9.52 4.54
C GLY A 27 -3.11 9.53 3.06
N ASP A 28 -4.29 10.05 2.68
CA ASP A 28 -4.73 10.10 1.30
C ASP A 28 -3.59 10.77 0.54
N MET A 29 -2.91 9.98 -0.30
CA MET A 29 -1.78 10.52 -1.01
C MET A 29 -2.28 11.66 -1.90
N SER A 30 -1.63 12.81 -1.80
CA SER A 30 -1.91 13.91 -2.71
C SER A 30 -1.75 13.42 -4.17
N PRO A 31 -2.55 13.92 -5.12
CA PRO A 31 -2.37 13.61 -6.54
C PRO A 31 -0.94 13.81 -7.05
N SER A 32 -0.22 14.81 -6.51
CA SER A 32 1.18 15.05 -6.85
C SER A 32 2.12 13.97 -6.31
N GLN A 33 1.86 13.45 -5.11
CA GLN A 33 2.63 12.34 -4.53
C GLN A 33 2.39 11.05 -5.32
N CYS A 34 1.14 10.74 -5.68
CA CYS A 34 0.85 9.59 -6.53
C CYS A 34 1.52 9.70 -7.91
N LYS A 35 1.55 10.89 -8.51
CA LYS A 35 2.22 11.10 -9.79
C LYS A 35 3.73 10.83 -9.69
N GLU A 36 4.37 11.27 -8.62
CA GLU A 36 5.79 11.01 -8.40
C GLU A 36 6.03 9.53 -8.09
N GLU A 37 5.19 8.90 -7.27
CA GLU A 37 5.31 7.46 -7.00
C GLU A 37 5.19 6.63 -8.29
N GLN A 38 4.20 6.93 -9.14
CA GLN A 38 4.06 6.27 -10.44
C GLN A 38 5.30 6.46 -11.31
N ARG A 39 5.86 7.68 -11.37
CA ARG A 39 7.08 7.96 -12.12
C ARG A 39 8.25 7.12 -11.62
N LEU A 40 8.41 7.03 -10.30
CA LEU A 40 9.49 6.26 -9.66
C LEU A 40 9.37 4.76 -9.92
N ILE A 41 8.15 4.21 -9.84
CA ILE A 41 7.88 2.81 -10.18
C ILE A 41 8.17 2.52 -11.64
N VAL A 42 7.65 3.34 -12.56
CA VAL A 42 7.81 3.11 -13.99
C VAL A 42 9.29 3.17 -14.38
N ASN A 43 10.03 4.13 -13.85
CA ASN A 43 11.46 4.24 -14.12
C ASN A 43 12.26 3.06 -13.57
N ALA A 44 11.99 2.64 -12.33
CA ALA A 44 12.74 1.55 -11.70
C ALA A 44 12.38 0.17 -12.28
N CYS A 45 11.10 -0.03 -12.65
CA CYS A 45 10.56 -1.32 -13.06
C CYS A 45 10.33 -1.45 -14.57
N LYS A 46 10.83 -0.51 -15.39
CA LYS A 46 10.72 -0.57 -16.86
C LYS A 46 11.11 -1.92 -17.48
N PRO A 47 12.17 -2.64 -17.03
CA PRO A 47 12.52 -3.96 -17.56
C PRO A 47 11.43 -5.03 -17.34
N VAL A 48 10.64 -4.89 -16.26
CA VAL A 48 9.57 -5.84 -15.89
C VAL A 48 8.48 -5.87 -16.95
N ILE A 49 8.21 -4.73 -17.60
CA ILE A 49 7.25 -4.63 -18.72
C ILE A 49 7.64 -5.57 -19.86
N PHE A 50 8.94 -5.78 -20.08
CA PHE A 50 9.47 -6.68 -21.11
C PHE A 50 9.64 -8.13 -20.63
N GLY A 51 9.13 -8.46 -19.43
CA GLY A 51 9.22 -9.79 -18.84
C GLY A 51 10.54 -10.11 -18.15
N LEU A 52 11.43 -9.12 -17.99
CA LEU A 52 12.68 -9.29 -17.25
C LEU A 52 12.44 -9.31 -15.74
N SER A 53 13.35 -9.92 -14.99
CA SER A 53 13.32 -9.94 -13.53
C SER A 53 13.48 -8.52 -12.95
N PRO A 54 12.77 -8.17 -11.86
CA PRO A 54 12.90 -6.87 -11.22
C PRO A 54 14.31 -6.67 -10.66
N SER A 55 14.84 -5.46 -10.81
CA SER A 55 16.07 -5.03 -10.14
C SER A 55 15.84 -4.82 -8.64
N ALA A 56 16.91 -4.76 -7.85
CA ALA A 56 16.83 -4.41 -6.43
C ALA A 56 16.13 -3.05 -6.20
N ALA A 57 16.41 -2.06 -7.06
CA ALA A 57 15.75 -0.75 -7.00
C ALA A 57 14.26 -0.84 -7.33
N CYS A 58 13.85 -1.66 -8.31
CA CYS A 58 12.45 -1.92 -8.58
C CYS A 58 11.76 -2.58 -7.38
N CYS A 59 12.37 -3.63 -6.80
CA CYS A 59 11.78 -4.31 -5.64
C CYS A 59 11.64 -3.37 -4.43
N GLN A 60 12.59 -2.46 -4.20
CA GLN A 60 12.47 -1.46 -3.15
C GLN A 60 11.23 -0.57 -3.36
N ARG A 61 10.99 -0.14 -4.61
CA ARG A 61 9.79 0.65 -4.95
C ARG A 61 8.51 -0.17 -4.80
N VAL A 62 8.49 -1.41 -5.27
CA VAL A 62 7.34 -2.31 -5.14
C VAL A 62 6.95 -2.52 -3.68
N ARG A 63 7.92 -2.68 -2.76
CA ARG A 63 7.63 -2.91 -1.33
C ARG A 63 6.89 -1.75 -0.66
N VAL A 64 7.22 -0.52 -1.04
CA VAL A 64 6.75 0.70 -0.36
C VAL A 64 5.64 1.44 -1.11
N MET A 65 5.18 0.88 -2.24
CA MET A 65 4.17 1.52 -3.07
C MET A 65 2.77 1.45 -2.46
N HIS A 66 2.01 2.51 -2.72
CA HIS A 66 0.63 2.66 -2.32
C HIS A 66 -0.26 2.21 -3.48
N ALA A 67 -1.07 1.18 -3.21
CA ALA A 67 -1.99 0.63 -4.20
C ALA A 67 -2.97 1.70 -4.73
N GLU A 68 -3.37 2.65 -3.87
CA GLU A 68 -4.24 3.78 -4.25
C GLU A 68 -3.64 4.64 -5.37
N CYS A 69 -2.31 4.78 -5.42
CA CYS A 69 -1.63 5.56 -6.44
C CYS A 69 -1.40 4.79 -7.73
N VAL A 70 -1.15 3.49 -7.65
CA VAL A 70 -0.79 2.69 -8.84
C VAL A 70 -1.99 2.04 -9.51
N CYS A 71 -2.98 1.58 -8.74
CA CYS A 71 -4.15 0.91 -9.29
C CYS A 71 -4.92 1.73 -10.34
N PRO A 72 -5.11 3.06 -10.20
CA PRO A 72 -5.73 3.87 -11.25
C PRO A 72 -5.00 3.82 -12.60
N ALA A 73 -3.69 3.56 -12.61
CA ALA A 73 -2.89 3.44 -13.83
C ALA A 73 -2.96 2.04 -14.47
N VAL A 74 -3.51 1.05 -13.77
CA VAL A 74 -3.64 -0.33 -14.26
C VAL A 74 -4.84 -0.46 -15.19
N THR A 75 -4.58 -0.21 -16.47
CA THR A 75 -5.56 -0.38 -17.55
C THR A 75 -5.55 -1.80 -18.12
N PRO A 76 -6.61 -2.26 -18.81
CA PRO A 76 -6.64 -3.58 -19.44
C PRO A 76 -5.53 -3.76 -20.47
N LYS A 77 -5.21 -2.69 -21.22
CA LYS A 77 -4.14 -2.68 -22.22
C LYS A 77 -2.77 -2.88 -21.56
N LEU A 78 -2.52 -2.22 -20.42
CA LEU A 78 -1.29 -2.42 -19.66
C LEU A 78 -1.22 -3.85 -19.08
N ALA A 79 -2.31 -4.33 -18.49
CA ALA A 79 -2.40 -5.69 -17.93
C ALA A 79 -2.11 -6.78 -18.98
N ALA A 80 -2.61 -6.60 -20.21
CA ALA A 80 -2.33 -7.50 -21.33
C ALA A 80 -0.85 -7.46 -21.75
N LEU A 81 -0.20 -6.29 -21.69
CA LEU A 81 1.20 -6.12 -22.06
C LEU A 81 2.15 -6.80 -21.06
N ILE A 82 1.93 -6.59 -19.76
CA ILE A 82 2.83 -7.08 -18.70
C ILE A 82 2.57 -8.54 -18.33
N GLY A 83 1.35 -9.02 -18.58
CA GLY A 83 0.87 -10.32 -18.11
C GLY A 83 0.64 -10.33 -16.60
N VAL A 84 -0.63 -10.30 -16.18
CA VAL A 84 -1.03 -10.17 -14.76
C VAL A 84 -0.38 -11.23 -13.87
N GLN A 85 -0.52 -12.52 -14.22
CA GLN A 85 0.02 -13.62 -13.42
C GLN A 85 1.55 -13.58 -13.27
N ARG A 86 2.26 -13.21 -14.35
CA ARG A 86 3.72 -13.05 -14.30
C ARG A 86 4.11 -11.90 -13.37
N THR A 87 3.42 -10.77 -13.52
CA THR A 87 3.69 -9.56 -12.74
C THR A 87 3.43 -9.81 -11.25
N ILE A 88 2.35 -10.51 -10.90
CA ILE A 88 2.06 -10.90 -9.51
C ILE A 88 3.22 -11.69 -8.92
N LYS A 89 3.69 -12.74 -9.61
CA LYS A 89 4.84 -13.54 -9.13
C LYS A 89 6.11 -12.70 -8.96
N GLN A 90 6.33 -11.70 -9.82
CA GLN A 90 7.48 -10.80 -9.70
C GLN A 90 7.35 -9.86 -8.48
N ILE A 91 6.14 -9.36 -8.21
CA ILE A 91 5.83 -8.54 -7.02
C ILE A 91 6.02 -9.36 -5.73
N GLU A 92 5.51 -10.59 -5.73
CA GLU A 92 5.66 -11.52 -4.60
C GLU A 92 7.12 -11.93 -4.40
N GLY A 93 7.86 -12.15 -5.49
CA GLY A 93 9.32 -12.39 -5.45
C GLY A 93 10.11 -11.20 -4.90
N CYS A 94 9.59 -9.98 -5.04
CA CYS A 94 10.13 -8.81 -4.35
C CYS A 94 9.78 -8.78 -2.86
N GLY A 95 8.92 -9.66 -2.35
CA GLY A 95 8.51 -9.71 -0.93
C GLY A 95 7.29 -8.86 -0.61
N ARG A 96 6.46 -8.52 -1.61
CA ARG A 96 5.16 -7.87 -1.38
C ARG A 96 4.02 -8.83 -1.73
N THR A 97 3.18 -9.13 -0.75
CA THR A 97 1.99 -9.96 -0.96
C THR A 97 0.97 -9.21 -1.80
N VAL A 98 0.45 -9.87 -2.82
CA VAL A 98 -0.69 -9.38 -3.60
C VAL A 98 -1.95 -10.07 -3.08
N PRO A 99 -2.95 -9.31 -2.55
CA PRO A 99 -4.20 -9.91 -2.10
C PRO A 99 -4.95 -10.55 -3.27
N HIS A 100 -5.58 -11.69 -3.02
CA HIS A 100 -6.46 -12.38 -3.97
C HIS A 100 -7.78 -11.64 -4.16
N ASN A 101 -8.39 -11.76 -5.35
CA ASN A 101 -9.67 -11.13 -5.69
C ASN A 101 -9.72 -9.62 -5.41
N PHE A 102 -8.57 -8.96 -5.51
CA PHE A 102 -8.41 -7.54 -5.23
C PHE A 102 -8.56 -6.73 -6.51
N LYS A 103 -9.46 -5.76 -6.49
CA LYS A 103 -9.67 -4.85 -7.62
C LYS A 103 -8.59 -3.78 -7.65
N CYS A 104 -7.84 -3.72 -8.74
CA CYS A 104 -6.79 -2.73 -8.97
C CYS A 104 -6.97 -2.12 -10.37
N GLY A 105 -7.55 -0.92 -10.42
CA GLY A 105 -7.90 -0.28 -11.68
C GLY A 105 -8.99 -1.07 -12.41
N SER A 106 -8.69 -1.48 -13.64
CA SER A 106 -9.61 -2.24 -14.49
C SER A 106 -9.44 -3.76 -14.40
N ILE A 107 -8.56 -4.27 -13.54
CA ILE A 107 -8.37 -5.71 -13.33
C ILE A 107 -8.72 -6.13 -11.91
N THR A 108 -8.94 -7.43 -11.75
CA THR A 108 -9.05 -8.10 -10.45
C THR A 108 -7.96 -9.16 -10.39
N THR A 109 -7.22 -9.21 -9.28
CA THR A 109 -6.22 -10.24 -9.06
C THR A 109 -6.89 -11.61 -8.94
N PRO A 110 -6.28 -12.66 -9.51
CA PRO A 110 -6.80 -14.02 -9.45
C PRO A 110 -6.71 -14.64 -8.06
#